data_AF-A0AAU9FPM9-F1
#
_entry.id   AF-A0AAU9FPM9-F1
#
_cell.length_a   1.000
_cell.length_b   1.000
_cell.length_c   1.000
_cell.angle_alpha   90.00
_cell.angle_beta   90.00
_cell.angle_gamma   90.00
#
_symmetry.space_group_name_H-M   'P 1'
#
loop_
_entity.id
_entity.type
_entity.pdbx_description
1 polymer ?
#
loop_
_entity_poly.entity_id
_entity_poly.type
_entity_poly.pdbx_seq_one_letter_code
_entity_poly.pdbx_strand_id
1 'polypeptide(L)'
;MAVADAGAMAIVHATNGIYSYGSTYYVLYPTSGDTADYALGVANATVAMTMELPAGGFLGFDPWVSHIEGIVTESWVGVRAMAVEVIRRYGIHS
;
A
#
# COMPACT_ATOMS: atom_id res chain seq x y z
N MET A 1 9.50 2.61 -6.11
CA MET A 1 9.43 3.61 -5.02
C MET A 1 8.40 4.71 -5.26
N ALA A 2 8.40 5.38 -6.41
CA ALA A 2 7.49 6.53 -6.62
C ALA A 2 5.98 6.23 -6.48
N VAL A 3 5.51 5.04 -6.86
CA VAL A 3 4.10 4.65 -6.65
C VAL A 3 3.77 4.60 -5.16
N ALA A 4 4.57 3.89 -4.35
CA ALA A 4 4.35 3.78 -2.91
C ALA A 4 4.48 5.12 -2.18
N ASP A 5 5.44 5.95 -2.59
CA ASP A 5 5.61 7.31 -2.08
C ASP A 5 4.35 8.18 -2.32
N ALA A 6 3.77 8.11 -3.52
CA ALA A 6 2.53 8.84 -3.82
C ALA A 6 1.37 8.42 -2.90
N GLY A 7 1.25 7.12 -2.59
CA GLY A 7 0.26 6.62 -1.64
C GLY A 7 0.50 7.10 -0.21
N ALA A 8 1.73 6.92 0.29
CA ALA A 8 2.11 7.29 1.65
C ALA A 8 1.94 8.80 1.90
N MET A 9 2.39 9.64 0.97
CA MET A 9 2.26 11.10 1.11
C MET A 9 0.80 11.57 1.02
N ALA A 10 -0.02 10.92 0.19
CA ALA A 10 -1.45 11.23 0.13
C ALA A 10 -2.16 10.92 1.45
N ILE A 11 -1.80 9.83 2.12
CA ILE A 11 -2.32 9.49 3.45
C ILE A 11 -1.86 10.53 4.49
N VAL A 12 -0.56 10.84 4.54
CA VAL A 12 -0.02 11.86 5.47
C VAL A 12 -0.77 13.19 5.33
N HIS A 13 -1.02 13.65 4.10
CA HIS A 13 -1.74 14.90 3.87
C HIS A 13 -3.24 14.86 4.21
N ALA A 14 -3.88 13.68 4.11
CA ALA A 14 -5.31 13.56 4.35
C ALA A 14 -5.67 13.38 5.83
N THR A 15 -4.88 12.61 6.56
CA THR A 15 -5.22 12.16 7.92
C THR A 15 -4.06 12.24 8.91
N ASN A 16 -2.87 12.62 8.45
CA ASN A 16 -1.63 12.56 9.24
C ASN A 16 -1.22 11.12 9.63
N GLY A 17 -1.78 10.10 8.97
CA GLY A 17 -1.34 8.71 9.07
C GLY A 17 0.04 8.50 8.42
N ILE A 18 0.90 7.70 9.06
CA ILE A 18 2.29 7.49 8.59
C ILE A 18 2.46 6.03 8.20
N TYR A 19 2.75 5.81 6.92
CA TYR A 19 3.04 4.50 6.34
C TYR A 19 4.49 4.44 5.89
N SER A 20 5.25 3.47 6.41
CA SER A 20 6.58 3.13 5.91
C SER A 20 6.46 2.39 4.57
N TYR A 21 7.40 2.61 3.65
CA TYR A 21 7.38 1.99 2.33
C TYR A 21 8.77 1.61 1.84
N GLY A 22 8.84 0.57 0.98
CA GLY A 22 10.08 0.00 0.49
C GLY A 22 9.90 -1.45 0.05
N SER A 23 11.01 -2.13 -0.23
CA SER A 23 10.97 -3.58 -0.44
C SER A 23 10.58 -4.28 0.86
N THR A 24 9.68 -5.27 0.78
CA THR A 24 9.21 -6.09 1.90
C THR A 24 10.38 -6.60 2.75
N TYR A 25 11.48 -7.00 2.10
CA TYR A 25 12.70 -7.50 2.76
C TYR A 25 13.28 -6.50 3.78
N TYR A 26 13.30 -5.20 3.44
CA TYR A 26 13.91 -4.15 4.27
C TYR A 26 12.91 -3.49 5.22
N VAL A 27 11.63 -3.44 4.86
CA VAL A 27 10.60 -2.76 5.67
C VAL A 27 10.04 -3.68 6.75
N LEU A 28 9.87 -4.97 6.45
CA LEU A 28 9.36 -5.96 7.39
C LEU A 28 10.47 -6.91 7.81
N TYR A 29 10.73 -7.92 6.98
CA TYR A 29 11.76 -8.92 7.19
C TYR A 29 11.91 -9.77 5.91
N PRO A 30 13.01 -10.52 5.76
CA PRO A 30 13.20 -11.46 4.66
C PRO A 30 12.13 -12.56 4.66
N THR A 31 11.33 -12.62 3.60
CA THR A 31 10.36 -13.68 3.35
C THR A 31 10.43 -14.09 1.88
N SER A 32 9.88 -15.26 1.54
CA SER A 32 9.77 -15.74 0.17
C SER A 32 8.38 -16.31 -0.08
N GLY A 33 7.97 -16.33 -1.36
CA GLY A 33 6.69 -16.90 -1.77
C GLY A 33 5.48 -16.03 -1.44
N ASP A 34 5.68 -14.73 -1.22
CA ASP A 34 4.56 -13.80 -1.11
C ASP A 34 3.91 -13.50 -2.47
N THR A 35 2.71 -12.92 -2.42
CA THR A 35 1.92 -12.66 -3.62
C THR A 35 2.52 -11.57 -4.51
N ALA A 36 3.27 -10.61 -3.95
CA ALA A 36 3.90 -9.55 -4.72
C ALA A 36 5.13 -10.10 -5.49
N ASP A 37 5.92 -10.97 -4.85
CA ASP A 37 7.02 -11.70 -5.48
C ASP A 37 6.51 -12.55 -6.66
N TYR A 38 5.43 -13.31 -6.46
CA TYR A 38 4.82 -14.10 -7.53
C TYR A 38 4.26 -13.21 -8.66
N ALA A 39 3.57 -12.13 -8.31
CA ALA A 39 2.99 -11.23 -9.31
C ALA A 39 4.05 -10.60 -10.22
N LEU A 40 5.19 -10.19 -9.65
CA LEU A 40 6.32 -9.63 -10.42
C LEU A 40 7.09 -10.72 -11.17
N GLY A 41 7.47 -11.80 -10.48
CA GLY A 41 8.40 -12.80 -11.00
C GLY A 41 7.78 -13.85 -11.92
N VAL A 42 6.48 -14.12 -11.79
CA VAL A 42 5.79 -15.18 -12.54
C VAL A 42 4.63 -14.65 -13.36
N ALA A 43 3.77 -13.81 -12.78
CA ALA A 43 2.60 -13.28 -13.48
C ALA A 43 2.89 -12.06 -14.38
N ASN A 44 4.15 -11.59 -14.41
CA ASN A 44 4.62 -10.49 -15.25
C ASN A 44 3.84 -9.16 -15.04
N ALA A 45 3.39 -8.91 -13.81
CA ALA A 45 2.78 -7.64 -13.45
C ALA A 45 3.83 -6.51 -13.49
N THR A 46 3.47 -5.35 -14.03
CA THR A 46 4.36 -4.18 -14.07
C THR A 46 4.59 -3.57 -12.69
N VAL A 47 3.57 -3.63 -11.82
CA VAL A 47 3.61 -3.13 -10.45
C VAL A 47 2.85 -4.13 -9.57
N ALA A 48 3.46 -4.57 -8.48
CA ALA A 48 2.83 -5.34 -7.42
C ALA A 48 3.23 -4.75 -6.07
N MET A 49 2.29 -4.70 -5.13
CA MET A 49 2.48 -4.07 -3.83
C MET A 49 1.64 -4.77 -2.77
N THR A 50 2.15 -4.75 -1.54
CA THR A 50 1.41 -5.11 -0.33
C THR A 50 1.21 -3.84 0.50
N MET A 51 0.01 -3.64 1.01
CA MET A 51 -0.31 -2.54 1.92
C MET A 51 -0.80 -3.13 3.25
N GLU A 52 0.01 -2.99 4.29
CA GLU A 52 -0.37 -3.33 5.66
C GLU A 52 -1.16 -2.17 6.26
N LEU A 53 -2.32 -2.47 6.83
CA LEU A 53 -3.21 -1.48 7.43
C LEU A 53 -2.82 -1.19 8.89
N PRO A 54 -3.36 -0.12 9.52
CA PRO A 54 -3.09 0.16 10.92
C PRO A 54 -3.56 -1.00 11.79
N ALA A 55 -2.79 -1.29 12.84
CA ALA A 55 -3.09 -2.32 13.81
C ALA A 55 -4.50 -2.15 14.41
N GLY A 56 -5.27 -3.23 14.45
CA GLY A 56 -6.56 -3.30 15.12
C GLY A 56 -6.44 -3.77 16.58
N GLY A 57 -7.08 -3.10 17.52
CA GLY A 57 -7.15 -3.57 18.91
C GLY A 57 -5.80 -3.65 19.61
N PHE A 58 -5.68 -4.51 20.63
CA PHE A 58 -4.45 -4.66 21.42
C PHE A 58 -3.41 -5.58 20.76
N LEU A 59 -3.86 -6.55 19.95
CA LEU A 59 -3.01 -7.55 19.30
C LEU A 59 -2.79 -7.29 17.80
N GLY A 60 -3.44 -6.28 17.23
CA GLY A 60 -3.19 -5.80 15.87
C GLY A 60 -4.18 -6.29 14.81
N PHE A 61 -5.09 -7.21 15.11
CA PHE A 61 -5.97 -7.85 14.12
C PHE A 61 -7.46 -7.53 14.28
N ASP A 62 -7.88 -6.95 15.41
CA ASP A 62 -9.27 -6.74 15.79
C ASP A 62 -9.59 -5.25 16.00
N PRO A 63 -9.73 -4.45 14.91
CA PRO A 63 -10.08 -3.05 15.06
C PRO A 63 -11.49 -2.92 15.64
N TRP A 64 -11.70 -1.91 16.50
CA TRP A 64 -13.04 -1.52 16.91
C TRP A 64 -13.88 -1.19 15.68
N VAL A 65 -15.16 -1.56 15.69
CA VAL A 65 -16.07 -1.29 14.56
C VAL A 65 -16.07 0.20 14.18
N SER A 66 -15.98 1.08 15.17
CA SER A 66 -15.89 2.53 14.97
C SER A 66 -14.63 3.01 14.24
N HIS A 67 -13.58 2.19 14.13
CA HIS A 67 -12.35 2.54 13.41
C HIS A 67 -12.36 2.07 11.95
N ILE A 68 -13.26 1.16 11.57
CA ILE A 68 -13.27 0.55 10.23
C ILE A 68 -13.42 1.62 9.14
N GLU A 69 -14.37 2.54 9.30
CA GLU A 69 -14.60 3.60 8.30
C GLU A 69 -13.38 4.52 8.15
N GLY A 70 -12.74 4.90 9.26
CA GLY A 70 -11.50 5.69 9.24
C GLY A 70 -10.36 4.99 8.51
N ILE A 71 -10.11 3.72 8.84
CA ILE A 71 -9.06 2.90 8.19
C ILE A 71 -9.33 2.76 6.69
N VAL A 72 -10.57 2.47 6.30
CA VAL A 72 -10.94 2.28 4.89
C VAL A 72 -10.80 3.58 4.10
N THR A 73 -11.32 4.68 4.63
CA THR A 73 -11.29 5.98 3.94
C THR A 73 -9.87 6.52 3.80
N GLU A 74 -9.04 6.39 4.83
CA GLU A 74 -7.61 6.71 4.79
C GLU A 74 -6.88 5.87 3.74
N SER A 75 -7.05 4.55 3.80
CA SER A 75 -6.37 3.62 2.89
C SER A 75 -6.76 3.86 1.44
N TRP A 76 -8.03 4.21 1.19
CA TRP A 76 -8.52 4.51 -0.15
C TRP A 76 -7.86 5.75 -0.76
N VAL A 77 -7.57 6.78 0.04
CA VAL A 77 -6.81 7.96 -0.42
C VAL A 77 -5.44 7.53 -0.96
N GLY A 78 -4.74 6.67 -0.21
CA GLY A 78 -3.46 6.12 -0.63
C GLY A 78 -3.57 5.28 -1.90
N VAL A 79 -4.48 4.29 -1.93
CA VAL A 79 -4.70 3.42 -3.09
C VAL A 79 -5.00 4.20 -4.36
N ARG A 80 -5.86 5.23 -4.27
CA ARG A 80 -6.19 6.09 -5.40
C ARG A 80 -4.96 6.86 -5.91
N ALA A 81 -4.14 7.43 -5.01
CA ALA A 81 -2.93 8.13 -5.40
C ALA A 81 -1.91 7.20 -6.08
N MET A 82 -1.75 5.98 -5.56
CA MET A 82 -0.91 4.95 -6.18
C MET A 82 -1.40 4.59 -7.58
N ALA A 83 -2.71 4.38 -7.75
CA ALA A 83 -3.29 4.06 -9.05
C ALA A 83 -3.08 5.18 -10.08
N VAL A 84 -3.24 6.44 -9.69
CA VAL A 84 -2.96 7.60 -10.56
C VAL A 84 -1.49 7.61 -10.99
N GLU A 85 -0.57 7.34 -10.07
CA GLU A 85 0.87 7.30 -10.39
C GLU A 85 1.24 6.11 -11.29
N VAL A 86 0.58 4.96 -11.13
CA VAL A 86 0.72 3.82 -12.05
C VAL A 86 0.27 4.20 -13.46
N ILE A 87 -0.92 4.81 -13.60
CA ILE A 87 -1.44 5.26 -14.90
C ILE A 87 -0.50 6.29 -15.53
N ARG A 88 0.00 7.25 -14.75
CA ARG A 88 0.91 8.29 -15.25
C ARG A 88 2.23 7.72 -15.77
N ARG A 89 2.73 6.65 -15.17
CA ARG A 89 4.03 6.05 -15.53
C ARG A 89 3.95 4.97 -16.60
N TYR A 90 2.89 4.19 -16.57
CA TYR A 90 2.78 2.94 -17.33
C TYR A 90 1.51 2.87 -18.17
N GLY A 91 0.64 3.88 -18.08
CA GLY A 91 -0.50 4.01 -18.98
C GLY A 91 -0.03 4.21 -20.42
N ILE A 92 -0.66 3.49 -21.34
CA ILE A 92 -0.38 3.63 -22.77
C ILE A 92 -0.94 4.98 -23.21
N HIS A 93 -0.07 5.93 -23.56
CA HIS A 93 -0.47 7.10 -24.32
C HIS A 93 -0.73 6.63 -25.76
N SER A 94 -1.99 6.69 -26.19
CA SER A 94 -2.38 6.54 -27.60
C SER A 94 -2.02 7.78 -28.39
#